data_AF-A0A929SQ31-F1
#
_entry.id   AF-A0A929SQ31-F1
#
_cell.length_a   1.000
_cell.length_b   1.000
_cell.length_c   1.000
_cell.angle_alpha   90.00
_cell.angle_beta   90.00
_cell.angle_gamma   90.00
#
_symmetry.space_group_name_H-M   'P 1'
#
loop_
_entity.id
_entity.type
_entity.pdbx_description
1 polymer ?
#
loop_
_entity_poly.entity_id
_entity_poly.type
_entity_poly.pdbx_seq_one_letter_code
_entity_poly.pdbx_strand_id
1 'polypeptide(L)' 'MDRVYLVSFLFQKEFNNTTYGHSEIALEKGNYTEDELIDFFVESIKINFDLGEDQGVVITNIIDITKIRRELEE' A
#
# COMPACT_ATOMS: atom_id res chain seq x y z
N MET A 1 -9.93 11.11 -11.81
CA MET A 1 -10.01 10.64 -10.42
C MET A 1 -8.78 9.83 -10.15
N ASP A 2 -8.13 10.13 -9.03
CA ASP A 2 -7.03 9.33 -8.51
C ASP A 2 -7.55 7.93 -8.19
N ARG A 3 -6.68 6.94 -8.32
CA ARG A 3 -6.99 5.58 -7.88
C ARG A 3 -6.65 5.49 -6.41
N VAL A 4 -7.54 4.89 -5.65
CA VAL A 4 -7.33 4.64 -4.24
C VAL A 4 -7.21 3.15 -4.04
N TYR A 5 -6.16 2.75 -3.34
CA TYR A 5 -5.84 1.37 -3.04
C TYR A 5 -5.89 1.15 -1.53
N LEU A 6 -6.50 0.04 -1.12
CA LEU A 6 -6.29 -0.51 0.21
C LEU A 6 -5.16 -1.53 0.13
N VAL A 7 -4.04 -1.22 0.78
CA VAL A 7 -2.85 -2.06 0.79
C VAL A 7 -2.69 -2.70 2.16
N SER A 8 -2.73 -4.03 2.19
CA SER A 8 -2.42 -4.84 3.38
C SER A 8 -0.95 -5.24 3.36
N PHE A 9 -0.30 -5.18 4.51
CA PHE A 9 1.13 -5.48 4.59
C PHE A 9 1.53 -6.02 5.97
N LEU A 10 2.69 -6.67 6.00
CA LEU A 10 3.40 -7.07 7.20
C LEU A 10 4.65 -6.22 7.33
N PHE A 11 5.00 -5.83 8.54
CA PHE A 11 6.23 -5.10 8.83
C PHE A 11 6.84 -5.52 10.17
N GLN A 12 8.15 -5.38 10.30
CA GLN A 12 8.86 -5.64 11.55
C GLN A 12 9.15 -4.33 12.26
N LYS A 13 8.43 -4.08 13.36
CA LYS A 13 8.64 -2.89 14.20
C LYS A 13 9.66 -3.15 15.32
N GLU A 14 9.65 -4.37 15.86
CA GLU A 14 10.50 -4.81 16.96
C GLU A 14 11.13 -6.18 16.61
N PHE A 15 12.29 -6.48 17.21
CA PHE A 15 13.00 -7.73 16.98
C PHE A 15 12.08 -8.93 17.26
N ASN A 16 11.83 -9.77 16.24
CA ASN A 16 10.95 -10.94 16.25
C ASN A 16 9.43 -10.69 16.35
N ASN A 17 8.94 -9.45 16.17
CA ASN A 17 7.50 -9.21 16.13
C ASN A 17 7.05 -8.72 14.75
N THR A 18 6.39 -9.61 13.99
CA THR A 18 5.74 -9.27 12.74
C THR A 18 4.37 -8.66 13.04
N THR A 19 4.19 -7.39 12.67
CA THR A 19 2.92 -6.70 12.81
C THR A 19 2.20 -6.65 11.47
N TYR A 20 0.87 -6.73 11.50
CA TYR A 20 0.01 -6.58 10.33
C TYR A 20 -0.58 -5.17 10.29
N GLY A 21 -0.53 -4.55 9.11
CA GLY A 21 -0.99 -3.19 8.86
C GLY A 21 -1.84 -3.09 7.60
N HIS A 22 -2.61 -2.01 7.51
CA HIS A 22 -3.34 -1.63 6.31
C HIS A 22 -3.18 -0.13 6.08
N SER A 23 -3.04 0.28 4.83
CA SER A 23 -3.01 1.68 4.45
C SER A 23 -3.93 1.93 3.27
N GLU A 24 -4.74 2.99 3.36
CA GLU A 24 -5.35 3.59 2.18
C GLU A 24 -4.28 4.46 1.50
N ILE A 25 -4.06 4.24 0.21
CA ILE A 25 -3.05 4.95 -0.57
C ILE A 25 -3.71 5.48 -1.84
N ALA A 26 -3.67 6.81 -2.01
CA ALA A 26 -4.12 7.48 -3.22
C ALA A 26 -2.94 7.62 -4.21
N LEU A 27 -3.20 7.29 -5.47
CA LEU A 27 -2.25 7.36 -6.56
C LEU A 27 -2.87 8.13 -7.73
N GLU A 28 -2.18 9.18 -8.17
CA GLU A 28 -2.57 9.94 -9.35
C GLU A 28 -2.62 9.02 -10.58
N LYS A 29 -3.64 9.21 -11.43
CA LYS A 29 -3.80 8.38 -12.62
C LYS A 29 -2.59 8.53 -13.56
N GLY A 30 -1.91 7.41 -13.82
CA GLY A 30 -0.75 7.36 -14.71
C GLY A 30 -0.53 5.97 -15.29
N ASN A 31 0.48 5.86 -16.14
CA ASN A 31 0.94 4.58 -16.69
C ASN A 31 2.14 4.12 -15.86
N TYR A 32 1.87 3.34 -14.81
CA TYR A 32 2.90 2.76 -13.95
C TYR A 32 3.12 1.30 -14.32
N THR A 33 4.38 0.90 -14.28
CA THR A 33 4.77 -0.51 -14.24
C THR A 33 4.40 -1.12 -12.90
N GLU A 34 4.39 -2.46 -12.82
CA GLU A 34 4.13 -3.15 -11.57
C GLU A 34 5.18 -2.79 -10.50
N ASP A 35 6.47 -2.74 -10.87
CA ASP A 35 7.55 -2.39 -9.96
C ASP A 35 7.40 -0.96 -9.40
N GLU A 36 7.08 0.02 -10.25
CA GLU A 36 6.85 1.41 -9.80
C GLU A 36 5.66 1.51 -8.81
N LEU A 37 4.61 0.70 -9.00
CA LEU A 37 3.48 0.66 -8.07
C LEU A 37 3.87 0.05 -6.73
N ILE A 38 4.65 -1.04 -6.75
CA ILE A 38 5.12 -1.71 -5.54
C ILE A 38 6.04 -0.78 -4.75
N ASP A 39 7.01 -0.15 -5.41
CA ASP A 39 7.92 0.80 -4.77
C ASP A 39 7.16 1.96 -4.14
N PHE A 40 6.20 2.54 -4.88
CA PHE A 40 5.34 3.62 -4.36
C PHE A 40 4.53 3.19 -3.13
N PHE A 41 3.96 1.97 -3.13
CA PHE A 41 3.22 1.46 -1.99
C PHE A 41 4.13 1.22 -0.78
N VAL A 42 5.31 0.64 -0.98
CA VAL A 42 6.28 0.42 0.09
C VAL A 42 6.73 1.74 0.71
N GLU A 43 7.09 2.73 -0.10
CA GLU A 43 7.48 4.07 0.37
C GLU A 43 6.33 4.74 1.14
N SER A 44 5.11 4.70 0.59
CA SER A 44 3.92 5.24 1.25
C SER A 44 3.66 4.58 2.60
N ILE A 45 3.81 3.26 2.70
CA ILE A 45 3.68 2.51 3.96
C ILE A 45 4.75 2.95 4.96
N LYS A 46 6.01 3.03 4.52
CA LYS A 46 7.11 3.44 5.40
C LYS A 46 6.87 4.84 5.98
N ILE A 47 6.43 5.79 5.15
CA ILE A 47 6.08 7.15 5.58
C ILE A 47 4.89 7.14 6.55
N ASN A 48 3.81 6.45 6.20
CA ASN A 48 2.57 6.47 6.98
C ASN A 48 2.71 5.80 8.36
N PHE A 49 3.64 4.85 8.49
CA PHE A 49 3.84 4.07 9.71
C PHE A 49 5.14 4.41 10.45
N ASP A 50 5.85 5.46 10.01
CA ASP A 50 7.14 5.91 10.57
C ASP A 50 8.16 4.76 10.67
N LEU A 51 8.30 4.01 9.57
CA LEU A 51 9.20 2.87 9.47
C LEU A 51 10.56 3.31 8.93
N GLY A 52 11.63 2.81 9.55
CA GLY A 52 12.98 3.08 9.09
C GLY A 52 13.29 2.45 7.72
N GLU A 53 14.31 2.96 7.05
CA GLU A 53 14.77 2.44 5.74
C GLU A 53 15.04 0.93 5.76
N ASP A 54 15.67 0.45 6.84
CA ASP A 54 16.04 -0.95 7.03
C ASP A 54 14.88 -1.85 7.48
N GLN A 55 13.70 -1.28 7.78
CA GLN A 55 12.53 -2.06 8.17
C GLN A 55 11.86 -2.64 6.93
N GLY A 56 11.86 -3.97 6.84
CA GLY A 56 11.21 -4.71 5.78
C GLY A 56 9.69 -4.57 5.83
N VAL A 57 9.11 -4.27 4.67
CA VAL A 57 7.66 -4.28 4.43
C VAL A 57 7.37 -5.38 3.41
N VAL A 58 6.40 -6.24 3.71
CA VAL A 58 5.91 -7.27 2.80
C VAL A 58 4.45 -6.97 2.49
N ILE A 59 4.16 -6.57 1.27
CA ILE A 59 2.78 -6.39 0.81
C ILE A 59 2.12 -7.77 0.70
N THR A 60 0.96 -7.93 1.33
CA THR A 60 0.20 -9.19 1.32
C THR A 60 -1.05 -9.10 0.47
N ASN A 61 -1.62 -7.91 0.28
CA ASN A 61 -2.77 -7.70 -0.58
C ASN A 61 -2.85 -6.26 -1.08
N ILE A 62 -3.38 -6.06 -2.28
CA ILE A 62 -3.64 -4.75 -2.90
C ILE A 62 -5.05 -4.79 -3.48
N ILE A 63 -5.92 -3.89 -3.03
CA ILE A 63 -7.32 -3.82 -3.49
C ILE A 63 -7.57 -2.42 -4.06
N ASP A 64 -7.93 -2.34 -5.34
CA ASP A 64 -8.37 -1.08 -5.98
C ASP A 64 -9.81 -0.75 -5.54
N ILE A 65 -9.94 0.10 -4.52
CA ILE A 65 -11.25 0.47 -3.98
C ILE A 65 -11.99 1.47 -4.88
N THR A 66 -11.28 2.21 -5.75
CA THR A 66 -11.91 3.05 -6.77
C THR A 66 -12.68 2.21 -7.78
N LYS A 67 -12.13 1.06 -8.19
CA LYS A 67 -12.81 0.11 -9.07
C LYS A 67 -14.07 -0.47 -8.41
N ILE A 68 -13.96 -0.91 -7.15
CA ILE A 68 -15.09 -1.46 -6.38
C ILE A 68 -16.21 -0.43 -6.24
N ARG A 69 -15.88 0.82 -5.87
CA ARG A 69 -16.88 1.90 -5.73
C ARG A 69 -17.64 2.14 -7.03
N ARG A 70 -16.94 2.17 -8.17
CA ARG A 70 -17.58 2.33 -9.49
C ARG A 70 -18.54 1.17 -9.81
N GLU A 71 -18.16 -0.07 -9.51
CA GLU A 71 -19.02 -1.24 -9.73
C GLU A 71 -20.28 -1.25 -8.84
N LEU A 72 -20.26 -0.55 -7.70
CA LEU A 72 -21.43 -0.41 -6.82
C LEU A 72 -22.39 0.72 -7.23
N GLU A 73 -21.93 1.65 -8.07
CA GLU A 73 -22.72 2.79 -8.58
C GLU A 73 -23.47 2.45 -9.88
N GLU A 74 -23.12 1.34 -10.53
CA GLU A 74 -23.75 0.79 -11.75
C GLU A 74 -24.83 -0.25 -11.44
#